data_AF-A0A7J4LKM5-F1
#
_entry.id   AF-A0A7J4LKM5-F1
#
_cell.length_a   1.000
_cell.length_b   1.000
_cell.length_c   1.000
_cell.angle_alpha   90.00
_cell.angle_beta   90.00
_cell.angle_gamma   90.00
#
_symmetry.space_group_name_H-M   'P 1'
#
loop_
_entity.id
_entity.type
_entity.pdbx_description
1 polymer ?
#
loop_
_entity_poly.entity_id
_entity_poly.type
_entity_poly.pdbx_seq_one_letter_code
_entity_poly.pdbx_strand_id
1 'polypeptide(L)'
;MKRHYYKLEELQKKTAQLEAKDAVKQSEKALQSSKKKEWYEKFRWFYSSERFLCLGGRDSTSNEIIIKKHTDKDDIVFHTDMAGSPFFVVKVHERMNVIAGDTYLNNKDAEEEKLVSEEKSENIAKPTQTTLQECADATACYSRAWKLGLATLDVFYVKPEQVSKETNTGEYVAKGAFIIRGKTNYLQPELKLAISVSNSKIIAGPVSAVKKNADKDAKVLLIIQGNEKPSDIAKFVQKRLGTGSPDEIIAMLPSGGCKIVVEK
;
A
#
# COMPACT_ATOMS: atom_id res chain seq x y z
N MET A 1 16.19 -59.31 -5.98
CA MET A 1 15.70 -58.82 -4.67
C MET A 1 16.25 -57.44 -4.27
N LYS A 2 17.57 -57.18 -4.25
CA LYS A 2 18.15 -55.88 -3.81
C LYS A 2 17.60 -54.63 -4.55
N ARG A 3 17.38 -54.66 -5.87
CA ARG A 3 16.84 -53.52 -6.64
C ARG A 3 15.42 -53.08 -6.23
N HIS A 4 14.57 -54.01 -5.83
CA HIS A 4 13.21 -53.69 -5.36
C HIS A 4 13.24 -52.99 -4.00
N TYR A 5 14.17 -53.41 -3.13
CA TYR A 5 14.36 -52.81 -1.81
C TYR A 5 14.82 -51.34 -1.92
N TYR A 6 15.82 -51.06 -2.76
CA TYR A 6 16.27 -49.68 -3.01
C TYR A 6 15.18 -48.76 -3.56
N LYS A 7 14.33 -49.29 -4.45
CA LYS A 7 13.21 -48.51 -5.03
C LYS A 7 12.12 -48.22 -3.99
N LEU A 8 11.93 -49.12 -3.03
CA LEU A 8 10.99 -48.93 -1.91
C LEU A 8 11.48 -47.80 -0.97
N GLU A 9 12.76 -47.79 -0.60
CA GLU A 9 13.36 -46.74 0.23
C GLU A 9 13.31 -45.36 -0.45
N GLU A 10 13.56 -45.30 -1.76
CA GLU A 10 13.53 -44.05 -2.52
C GLU A 10 12.10 -43.47 -2.59
N LEU A 11 11.10 -44.34 -2.76
CA LEU A 11 9.69 -43.94 -2.73
C LEU A 11 9.32 -43.42 -1.33
N GLN A 12 9.66 -44.14 -0.26
CA GLN A 12 9.40 -43.69 1.11
C GLN A 12 10.04 -42.33 1.43
N LYS A 13 11.29 -42.08 0.98
CA LYS A 13 11.94 -40.77 1.12
C LYS A 13 11.22 -39.66 0.35
N LYS A 14 10.74 -39.95 -0.87
CA LYS A 14 9.96 -38.97 -1.66
C LYS A 14 8.62 -38.65 -1.02
N THR A 15 7.91 -39.65 -0.49
CA THR A 15 6.64 -39.43 0.22
C THR A 15 6.84 -38.58 1.46
N ALA A 16 7.84 -38.90 2.30
CA ALA A 16 8.16 -38.12 3.50
C ALA A 16 8.57 -36.67 3.17
N GLN A 17 9.28 -36.44 2.06
CA GLN A 17 9.62 -35.09 1.60
C GLN A 17 8.41 -34.30 1.10
N LEU A 18 7.46 -34.95 0.43
CA LEU A 18 6.21 -34.33 -0.02
C LEU A 18 5.33 -33.98 1.17
N GLU A 19 5.17 -34.91 2.12
CA GLU A 19 4.43 -34.71 3.36
C GLU A 19 5.03 -33.58 4.20
N ALA A 20 6.36 -33.50 4.32
CA ALA A 20 7.03 -32.41 5.00
C ALA A 20 6.82 -31.05 4.29
N LYS A 21 6.87 -31.02 2.95
CA LYS A 21 6.59 -29.81 2.17
C LYS A 21 5.13 -29.36 2.31
N ASP A 22 4.20 -30.30 2.35
CA ASP A 22 2.78 -30.00 2.52
C ASP A 22 2.45 -29.55 3.94
N ALA A 23 3.10 -30.13 4.96
CA ALA A 23 3.01 -29.68 6.35
C ALA A 23 3.56 -28.26 6.54
N VAL A 24 4.69 -27.93 5.91
CA VAL A 24 5.24 -26.55 5.91
C VAL A 24 4.29 -25.58 5.20
N LYS A 25 3.73 -25.94 4.04
CA LYS A 25 2.72 -25.09 3.37
C LYS A 25 1.44 -24.91 4.18
N GLN A 26 1.02 -25.94 4.91
CA GLN A 26 -0.16 -25.89 5.79
C GLN A 26 0.12 -25.01 7.02
N SER A 27 1.30 -25.08 7.63
CA SER A 27 1.69 -24.24 8.75
C SER A 27 1.88 -22.77 8.34
N GLU A 28 2.48 -22.51 7.17
CA GLU A 28 2.57 -21.17 6.57
C GLU A 28 1.18 -20.56 6.32
N LYS A 29 0.25 -21.34 5.76
CA LYS A 29 -1.15 -20.92 5.58
C LYS A 29 -1.86 -20.62 6.90
N ALA A 30 -1.61 -21.43 7.95
CA ALA A 30 -2.19 -21.23 9.27
C ALA A 30 -1.62 -20.00 10.00
N LEU A 31 -0.32 -19.68 9.81
CA LEU A 31 0.29 -18.44 10.29
C LEU A 31 -0.22 -17.21 9.55
N GLN A 32 -0.51 -17.34 8.25
CA GLN A 32 -1.08 -16.25 7.45
C GLN A 32 -2.56 -15.99 7.75
N SER A 33 -3.34 -17.01 8.14
CA SER A 33 -4.76 -16.86 8.46
C SER A 33 -5.01 -16.25 9.85
N SER A 34 -4.01 -16.21 10.74
CA SER A 34 -4.14 -15.62 12.09
C SER A 34 -3.90 -14.11 12.13
N LYS A 35 -3.37 -13.51 11.06
CA LYS A 35 -3.24 -12.05 10.94
C LYS A 35 -4.60 -11.46 10.57
N LYS A 36 -5.24 -10.76 11.52
CA LYS A 36 -6.44 -9.95 11.27
C LYS A 36 -6.12 -8.99 10.12
N LYS A 37 -6.75 -9.21 8.96
CA LYS A 37 -6.56 -8.34 7.79
C LYS A 37 -7.31 -7.04 8.02
N GLU A 38 -6.62 -5.93 7.87
CA GLU A 38 -7.26 -4.63 7.95
C GLU A 38 -8.12 -4.38 6.70
N TRP A 39 -9.24 -3.65 6.87
CA TRP A 39 -10.21 -3.43 5.79
C TRP A 39 -9.59 -2.75 4.56
N TYR A 40 -8.54 -1.96 4.77
CA TYR A 40 -7.84 -1.20 3.76
C TYR A 40 -6.80 -2.03 2.98
N GLU A 41 -6.43 -3.23 3.44
CA GLU A 41 -5.41 -4.07 2.77
C GLU A 41 -5.87 -4.56 1.38
N LYS A 42 -7.16 -4.38 1.04
CA LYS A 42 -7.70 -4.58 -0.31
C LYS A 42 -7.38 -3.45 -1.30
N PHE A 43 -6.84 -2.33 -0.82
CA PHE A 43 -6.40 -1.19 -1.62
C PHE A 43 -4.86 -1.11 -1.65
N ARG A 44 -4.30 -0.19 -2.45
CA ARG A 44 -2.92 0.26 -2.18
C ARG A 44 -2.97 1.06 -0.90
N TRP A 45 -2.02 0.85 -0.01
CA TRP A 45 -2.00 1.57 1.24
C TRP A 45 -0.57 1.74 1.75
N PHE A 46 -0.36 2.79 2.52
CA PHE A 46 0.82 2.96 3.34
C PHE A 46 0.48 3.92 4.49
N TYR A 47 1.30 3.90 5.54
CA TYR A 47 1.29 4.97 6.53
C TYR A 47 2.35 5.99 6.17
N SER A 48 1.99 7.27 6.18
CA SER A 48 2.96 8.36 6.05
C SER A 48 3.96 8.37 7.21
N SER A 49 5.04 9.12 7.09
CA SER A 49 5.99 9.33 8.18
C SER A 49 5.36 9.99 9.41
N GLU A 50 4.26 10.73 9.21
CA GLU A 50 3.42 11.34 10.25
C GLU A 50 2.24 10.45 10.69
N ARG A 51 2.25 9.18 10.28
CA ARG A 51 1.30 8.13 10.71
C ARG A 51 -0.14 8.27 10.21
N PHE A 52 -0.42 9.18 9.27
CA PHE A 52 -1.69 9.16 8.54
C PHE A 52 -1.78 7.95 7.61
N LEU A 53 -2.94 7.31 7.59
CA LEU A 53 -3.26 6.27 6.62
C LEU A 53 -3.47 6.90 5.23
N CYS A 54 -2.71 6.42 4.26
CA CYS A 54 -2.83 6.82 2.85
C CYS A 54 -3.35 5.63 2.04
N LEU A 55 -4.41 5.83 1.27
CA LEU A 55 -5.11 4.78 0.52
C LEU A 55 -5.12 5.10 -0.96
N GLY A 56 -4.95 4.13 -1.83
CA GLY A 56 -4.98 4.30 -3.28
C GLY A 56 -5.71 3.17 -4.00
N GLY A 57 -6.47 3.49 -5.03
CA GLY A 57 -7.14 2.45 -5.81
C GLY A 57 -6.15 1.61 -6.63
N ARG A 58 -6.52 0.36 -6.87
CA ARG A 58 -5.77 -0.58 -7.73
C ARG A 58 -6.26 -0.55 -9.17
N ASP A 59 -7.50 -0.14 -9.38
CA ASP A 59 -8.23 -0.08 -10.63
C ASP A 59 -9.35 0.97 -10.55
N SER A 60 -10.10 1.16 -11.64
CA SER A 60 -11.21 2.13 -11.69
C SER A 60 -12.32 1.84 -10.68
N THR A 61 -12.61 0.56 -10.41
CA THR A 61 -13.67 0.15 -9.47
C THR A 61 -13.29 0.48 -8.04
N SER A 62 -12.06 0.17 -7.64
CA SER A 62 -11.52 0.48 -6.33
C SER A 62 -11.30 1.98 -6.14
N ASN A 63 -10.89 2.73 -7.18
CA ASN A 63 -10.89 4.19 -7.16
C ASN A 63 -12.29 4.73 -6.81
N GLU A 64 -13.34 4.21 -7.45
CA GLU A 64 -14.71 4.62 -7.16
C GLU A 64 -15.15 4.28 -5.74
N ILE A 65 -14.79 3.10 -5.24
CA ILE A 65 -15.12 2.70 -3.86
C ILE A 65 -14.43 3.64 -2.87
N ILE A 66 -13.17 4.00 -3.08
CA ILE A 66 -12.44 4.92 -2.20
C ILE A 66 -13.13 6.28 -2.16
N ILE A 67 -13.34 6.89 -3.32
CA ILE A 67 -13.90 8.25 -3.43
C ILE A 67 -15.36 8.34 -2.97
N LYS A 68 -16.16 7.28 -3.13
CA LYS A 68 -17.58 7.33 -2.75
C LYS A 68 -17.87 6.83 -1.34
N LYS A 69 -17.07 5.90 -0.82
CA LYS A 69 -17.39 5.19 0.43
C LYS A 69 -16.35 5.36 1.54
N HIS A 70 -15.16 5.89 1.23
CA HIS A 70 -14.05 5.93 2.18
C HIS A 70 -13.36 7.29 2.25
N THR A 71 -13.95 8.36 1.72
CA THR A 71 -13.51 9.74 1.90
C THR A 71 -14.46 10.50 2.82
N ASP A 72 -13.90 11.22 3.79
CA ASP A 72 -14.59 12.14 4.69
C ASP A 72 -14.20 13.58 4.39
N LYS A 73 -14.99 14.56 4.85
CA LYS A 73 -14.86 15.99 4.50
C LYS A 73 -13.46 16.60 4.66
N ASP A 74 -12.71 16.14 5.66
CA ASP A 74 -11.37 16.68 5.97
C ASP A 74 -10.24 15.89 5.31
N ASP A 75 -10.54 14.79 4.62
CA ASP A 75 -9.55 14.02 3.89
C ASP A 75 -9.00 14.82 2.69
N ILE A 76 -7.88 14.34 2.14
CA ILE A 76 -7.22 14.99 1.02
C ILE A 76 -7.07 13.99 -0.11
N VAL A 77 -7.62 14.31 -1.28
CA VAL A 77 -7.64 13.44 -2.47
C VAL A 77 -6.55 13.86 -3.44
N PHE A 78 -5.82 12.88 -3.96
CA PHE A 78 -4.71 13.03 -4.89
C PHE A 78 -5.01 12.31 -6.20
N HIS A 79 -4.66 12.93 -7.31
CA HIS A 79 -4.75 12.35 -8.64
C HIS A 79 -3.78 13.08 -9.60
N THR A 80 -3.63 12.59 -10.82
CA THR A 80 -2.79 13.23 -11.84
C THR A 80 -3.62 13.55 -13.08
N ASP A 81 -3.19 14.48 -13.92
CA ASP A 81 -3.90 14.76 -15.18
C ASP A 81 -3.79 13.61 -16.19
N MET A 82 -2.95 12.61 -15.92
CA MET A 82 -2.81 11.42 -16.73
C MET A 82 -3.92 10.41 -16.44
N ALA A 83 -4.67 10.03 -17.48
CA ALA A 83 -5.68 8.97 -17.37
C ALA A 83 -5.08 7.66 -16.82
N GLY A 84 -5.87 6.82 -16.15
CA GLY A 84 -5.39 5.56 -15.56
C GLY A 84 -4.48 5.72 -14.34
N SER A 85 -4.41 6.94 -13.77
CA SER A 85 -3.78 7.16 -12.47
C SER A 85 -4.69 6.71 -11.33
N PRO A 86 -4.12 6.28 -10.19
CA PRO A 86 -4.90 5.96 -9.02
C PRO A 86 -5.45 7.24 -8.38
N PHE A 87 -6.62 7.13 -7.76
CA PHE A 87 -7.04 8.10 -6.75
C PHE A 87 -6.42 7.68 -5.43
N PHE A 88 -5.60 8.55 -4.85
CA PHE A 88 -5.07 8.39 -3.50
C PHE A 88 -5.78 9.32 -2.52
N VAL A 89 -5.87 8.93 -1.26
CA VAL A 89 -6.53 9.68 -0.19
C VAL A 89 -5.68 9.61 1.06
N VAL A 90 -5.36 10.77 1.64
CA VAL A 90 -4.85 10.86 3.01
C VAL A 90 -6.05 10.92 3.94
N LYS A 91 -6.19 9.90 4.79
CA LYS A 91 -7.23 9.83 5.81
C LYS A 91 -6.82 10.67 7.02
N VAL A 92 -7.49 11.80 7.26
CA VAL A 92 -7.09 12.74 8.32
C VAL A 92 -7.44 12.23 9.71
N HIS A 93 -8.54 11.49 9.83
CA HIS A 93 -9.04 10.93 11.09
C HIS A 93 -8.52 9.51 11.39
N GLU A 94 -7.80 8.88 10.46
CA GLU A 94 -7.27 7.52 10.61
C GLU A 94 -5.75 7.58 10.74
N ARG A 95 -5.26 7.36 11.96
CA ARG A 95 -3.82 7.29 12.25
C ARG A 95 -3.44 5.88 12.63
N MET A 96 -2.19 5.50 12.35
CA MET A 96 -1.65 4.23 12.81
C MET A 96 -1.80 4.16 14.33
N ASN A 97 -2.55 3.18 14.83
CA ASN A 97 -2.59 2.85 16.25
C ASN A 97 -1.18 2.45 16.67
N VAL A 98 -0.46 3.37 17.31
CA VAL A 98 0.84 3.06 17.89
C VAL A 98 0.55 2.12 19.05
N ILE A 99 1.01 0.86 18.96
CA ILE A 99 1.04 0.00 20.14
C ILE A 99 1.97 0.70 21.12
N ALA A 100 1.33 1.25 22.13
CA ALA A 100 1.94 1.95 23.23
C ALA A 100 2.94 1.05 23.98
N GLY A 101 4.23 1.28 23.70
CA GLY A 101 5.19 1.44 24.78
C GLY A 101 4.89 2.69 25.65
N ASP A 102 3.94 3.54 25.25
CA ASP A 102 3.46 4.70 26.00
C ASP A 102 1.92 4.73 26.04
N THR A 103 1.37 4.20 27.13
CA THR A 103 -0.02 4.31 27.65
C THR A 103 -1.21 3.76 26.83
N TYR A 104 -1.78 2.70 27.40
CA TYR A 104 -3.11 2.10 27.28
C TYR A 104 -4.23 2.94 26.65
N LEU A 105 -4.94 2.33 25.69
CA LEU A 105 -6.39 2.05 25.80
C LEU A 105 -6.69 0.79 24.98
N ASN A 106 -6.75 -0.35 25.67
CA ASN A 106 -7.58 -1.47 25.26
C ASN A 106 -8.97 -1.14 25.80
N ASN A 107 -9.94 -0.80 24.96
CA ASN A 107 -11.33 -0.81 25.40
C ASN A 107 -12.12 -1.86 24.60
N LYS A 108 -12.38 -2.99 25.30
CA LYS A 108 -13.77 -3.40 25.45
C LYS A 108 -14.53 -2.17 25.97
N ASP A 109 -15.74 -1.97 25.46
CA ASP A 109 -16.69 -0.89 25.82
C ASP A 109 -16.78 0.22 24.76
N ALA A 110 -17.48 -0.14 23.67
CA ALA A 110 -17.81 0.69 22.52
C ALA A 110 -18.79 1.85 22.82
N GLU A 111 -19.16 2.07 24.08
CA GLU A 111 -20.13 3.10 24.48
C GLU A 111 -19.47 4.37 25.07
N GLU A 112 -18.30 4.27 25.72
CA GLU A 112 -17.54 5.45 26.18
C GLU A 112 -16.81 6.17 25.04
N GLU A 113 -16.49 5.46 23.95
CA GLU A 113 -15.87 6.01 22.73
C GLU A 113 -16.75 7.05 22.03
N LYS A 114 -18.07 7.00 22.27
CA LYS A 114 -19.07 7.87 21.64
C LYS A 114 -19.21 9.23 22.31
N LEU A 115 -18.87 9.34 23.60
CA LEU A 115 -18.94 10.59 24.37
C LEU A 115 -17.62 11.38 24.33
N VAL A 116 -16.48 10.71 24.12
CA VAL A 116 -15.15 11.35 23.99
C VAL A 116 -14.90 11.89 22.57
N SER A 117 -15.64 11.40 21.57
CA SER A 117 -15.49 11.78 20.16
C SER A 117 -16.04 13.18 19.82
N GLU A 118 -16.99 13.69 20.60
CA GLU A 118 -17.60 15.01 20.33
C GLU A 118 -16.70 16.17 20.81
N GLU A 119 -15.99 16.02 21.94
CA GLU A 119 -15.14 17.09 22.51
C GLU A 119 -13.71 17.13 21.95
N LYS A 120 -13.19 16.05 21.34
CA LYS A 120 -11.84 16.04 20.70
C LYS A 120 -11.80 16.58 19.27
N SER A 121 -12.93 17.06 18.75
CA SER A 121 -13.07 17.49 17.35
C SER A 121 -12.28 18.76 16.97
N GLU A 122 -11.75 19.52 17.93
CA GLU A 122 -11.14 20.83 17.62
C GLU A 122 -9.61 20.87 17.47
N ASN A 123 -8.88 19.76 17.65
CA ASN A 123 -7.42 19.78 17.47
C ASN A 123 -6.87 18.57 16.71
N ILE A 124 -7.52 18.26 15.58
CA ILE A 124 -7.07 17.23 14.65
C ILE A 124 -5.84 17.79 13.92
N ALA A 125 -4.66 17.28 14.26
CA ALA A 125 -3.43 17.70 13.60
C ALA A 125 -3.53 17.40 12.10
N LYS A 126 -3.36 18.45 11.29
CA LYS A 126 -3.48 18.39 9.83
C LYS A 126 -2.21 17.78 9.21
N PRO A 127 -2.33 17.03 8.10
CA PRO A 127 -1.17 16.54 7.36
C PRO A 127 -0.25 17.70 6.98
N THR A 128 1.05 17.57 7.23
CA THR A 128 2.03 18.58 6.81
C THR A 128 2.41 18.36 5.35
N GLN A 129 3.21 19.28 4.81
CA GLN A 129 3.77 19.16 3.47
C GLN A 129 4.49 17.82 3.24
N THR A 130 5.07 17.22 4.29
CA THR A 130 5.73 15.91 4.21
C THR A 130 4.74 14.81 3.83
N THR A 131 3.61 14.68 4.54
CA THR A 131 2.59 13.68 4.20
C THR A 131 1.94 13.95 2.84
N LEU A 132 1.73 15.23 2.48
CA LEU A 132 1.21 15.57 1.15
C LEU A 132 2.17 15.12 0.04
N GLN A 133 3.47 15.37 0.23
CA GLN A 133 4.51 14.96 -0.72
C GLN A 133 4.61 13.43 -0.82
N GLU A 134 4.58 12.73 0.31
CA GLU A 134 4.58 11.26 0.33
C GLU A 134 3.37 10.69 -0.43
N CYS A 135 2.18 11.25 -0.22
CA CYS A 135 1.00 10.81 -0.96
C CYS A 135 1.10 11.11 -2.46
N ALA A 136 1.71 12.25 -2.84
CA ALA A 136 1.99 12.57 -4.22
C ALA A 136 2.97 11.59 -4.86
N ASP A 137 4.07 11.25 -4.18
CA ASP A 137 5.06 10.27 -4.64
C ASP A 137 4.40 8.91 -4.90
N ALA A 138 3.56 8.43 -3.98
CA ALA A 138 2.81 7.20 -4.16
C ALA A 138 1.85 7.28 -5.36
N THR A 139 1.11 8.38 -5.50
CA THR A 139 0.17 8.61 -6.61
C THR A 139 0.89 8.53 -7.96
N ALA A 140 2.04 9.19 -8.08
CA ALA A 140 2.85 9.15 -9.30
C ALA A 140 3.44 7.76 -9.56
N CYS A 141 4.00 7.11 -8.55
CA CYS A 141 4.61 5.78 -8.69
C CYS A 141 3.62 4.71 -9.13
N TYR A 142 2.37 4.77 -8.68
CA TYR A 142 1.34 3.81 -9.07
C TYR A 142 0.55 4.23 -10.32
N SER A 143 0.89 5.36 -10.93
CA SER A 143 0.29 5.83 -12.18
C SER A 143 0.93 5.20 -13.42
N ARG A 144 0.40 5.57 -14.60
CA ARG A 144 1.02 5.20 -15.88
C ARG A 144 2.40 5.82 -16.09
N ALA A 145 2.79 6.89 -15.40
CA ALA A 145 4.12 7.50 -15.55
C ALA A 145 5.23 6.50 -15.24
N TRP A 146 5.05 5.65 -14.22
CA TRP A 146 5.99 4.57 -13.90
C TRP A 146 6.13 3.59 -15.07
N LYS A 147 5.00 3.12 -15.61
CA LYS A 147 5.01 2.19 -16.75
C LYS A 147 5.70 2.78 -17.98
N LEU A 148 5.53 4.09 -18.19
CA LEU A 148 6.11 4.83 -19.31
C LEU A 148 7.56 5.27 -19.07
N GLY A 149 8.09 5.12 -17.86
CA GLY A 149 9.45 5.57 -17.53
C GLY A 149 9.62 7.08 -17.59
N LEU A 150 8.57 7.84 -17.28
CA LEU A 150 8.69 9.30 -17.23
C LEU A 150 9.62 9.71 -16.08
N ALA A 151 10.35 10.81 -16.27
CA ALA A 151 11.21 11.36 -15.23
C ALA A 151 10.41 12.14 -14.18
N THR A 152 9.34 12.81 -14.59
CA THR A 152 8.48 13.64 -13.74
C THR A 152 7.01 13.44 -14.12
N LEU A 153 6.12 13.65 -13.16
CA LEU A 153 4.67 13.71 -13.36
C LEU A 153 4.08 14.58 -12.26
N ASP A 154 3.43 15.68 -12.63
CA ASP A 154 2.76 16.53 -11.65
C ASP A 154 1.56 15.80 -11.04
N VAL A 155 1.42 15.90 -9.72
CA VAL A 155 0.27 15.36 -8.97
C VAL A 155 -0.46 16.54 -8.35
N PHE A 156 -1.77 16.57 -8.52
CA PHE A 156 -2.60 17.54 -7.82
C PHE A 156 -3.31 16.91 -6.63
N TYR A 157 -3.67 17.75 -5.66
CA TYR A 157 -4.57 17.38 -4.58
C TYR A 157 -5.70 18.39 -4.38
N VAL A 158 -6.84 17.87 -3.93
CA VAL A 158 -8.10 18.59 -3.73
C VAL A 158 -8.87 18.02 -2.54
N LYS A 159 -9.89 18.74 -2.09
CA LYS A 159 -10.86 18.21 -1.13
C LYS A 159 -11.83 17.22 -1.79
N PRO A 160 -12.41 16.27 -1.04
CA PRO A 160 -13.37 15.31 -1.58
C PRO A 160 -14.58 15.96 -2.26
N GLU A 161 -15.09 17.09 -1.77
CA GLU A 161 -16.24 17.78 -2.37
C GLU A 161 -15.95 18.32 -3.77
N GLN A 162 -14.67 18.48 -4.13
CA GLN A 162 -14.26 18.92 -5.46
C GLN A 162 -14.30 17.80 -6.49
N VAL A 163 -14.47 16.55 -6.08
CA VAL A 163 -14.45 15.36 -6.94
C VAL A 163 -15.88 14.95 -7.28
N SER A 164 -16.31 15.19 -8.51
CA SER A 164 -17.67 14.87 -8.98
C SER A 164 -17.67 13.90 -10.17
N LYS A 165 -18.76 13.17 -10.36
CA LYS A 165 -19.03 12.41 -11.60
C LYS A 165 -20.05 13.09 -12.50
N GLU A 166 -20.66 14.18 -12.03
CA GLU A 166 -21.70 14.90 -12.75
C GLU A 166 -21.07 15.85 -13.75
N THR A 167 -21.37 15.61 -15.03
CA THR A 167 -21.02 16.53 -16.12
C THR A 167 -21.93 17.74 -16.08
N ASN A 168 -21.44 18.88 -16.57
CA ASN A 168 -22.35 19.96 -16.92
C ASN A 168 -23.18 19.54 -18.14
N THR A 169 -24.40 20.05 -18.25
CA THR A 169 -25.29 19.76 -19.39
C THR A 169 -24.61 20.17 -20.70
N GLY A 170 -24.27 19.19 -21.53
CA GLY A 170 -23.64 19.40 -22.85
C GLY A 170 -22.14 19.04 -22.95
N GLU A 171 -21.47 18.71 -21.84
CA GLU A 171 -20.07 18.26 -21.87
C GLU A 171 -19.98 16.73 -21.95
N TYR A 172 -19.23 16.22 -22.93
CA TYR A 172 -18.92 14.79 -23.01
C TYR A 172 -17.75 14.46 -22.09
N VAL A 173 -17.98 13.57 -21.13
CA VAL A 173 -16.94 13.01 -20.29
C VAL A 173 -16.92 11.49 -20.47
N ALA A 174 -15.72 10.93 -20.58
CA ALA A 174 -15.54 9.50 -20.72
C ALA A 174 -16.22 8.76 -19.55
N LYS A 175 -16.96 7.69 -19.86
CA LYS A 175 -17.72 6.92 -18.87
C LYS A 175 -16.80 6.47 -17.73
N GLY A 176 -17.06 6.98 -16.52
CA GLY A 176 -16.30 6.64 -15.31
C GLY A 176 -15.18 7.62 -14.93
N ALA A 177 -14.94 8.67 -15.71
CA ALA A 177 -14.02 9.73 -15.30
C ALA A 177 -14.62 10.61 -14.20
N PHE A 178 -13.76 11.14 -13.34
CA PHE A 178 -14.11 12.13 -12.33
C PHE A 178 -13.76 13.53 -12.84
N ILE A 179 -14.62 14.48 -12.55
CA ILE A 179 -14.44 15.91 -12.81
C ILE A 179 -13.97 16.56 -11.52
N ILE A 180 -12.87 17.31 -11.60
CA ILE A 180 -12.35 18.09 -10.49
C ILE A 180 -12.83 19.53 -10.66
N ARG A 181 -13.51 20.07 -9.65
CA ARG A 181 -14.07 21.43 -9.66
C ARG A 181 -13.30 22.35 -8.71
N GLY A 182 -13.13 23.61 -9.11
CA GLY A 182 -12.45 24.63 -8.30
C GLY A 182 -10.93 24.56 -8.38
N LYS A 183 -10.25 25.12 -7.38
CA LYS A 183 -8.79 25.26 -7.37
C LYS A 183 -8.11 23.92 -7.05
N THR A 184 -7.12 23.55 -7.85
CA THR A 184 -6.20 22.43 -7.61
C THR A 184 -4.87 22.94 -7.04
N ASN A 185 -4.20 22.13 -6.24
CA ASN A 185 -2.85 22.41 -5.74
C ASN A 185 -1.91 21.32 -6.26
N TYR A 186 -0.77 21.71 -6.83
CA TYR A 186 0.15 20.79 -7.49
C TYR A 186 1.41 20.55 -6.66
N LEU A 187 1.92 19.33 -6.76
CA LEU A 187 3.16 18.86 -6.15
C LEU A 187 4.02 18.19 -7.23
N GLN A 188 5.34 18.23 -7.02
CA GLN A 188 6.35 17.63 -7.88
C GLN A 188 6.88 16.36 -7.19
N PRO A 189 6.32 15.18 -7.50
CA PRO A 189 6.71 13.91 -6.87
C PRO A 189 7.98 13.30 -7.42
N GLU A 190 8.60 12.45 -6.61
CA GLU A 190 9.65 11.54 -7.05
C GLU A 190 9.09 10.16 -7.39
N LEU A 191 9.47 9.64 -8.58
CA LEU A 191 9.12 8.29 -9.02
C LEU A 191 10.05 7.23 -8.40
N LYS A 192 10.03 7.15 -7.06
CA LYS A 192 10.80 6.19 -6.27
C LYS A 192 9.94 5.62 -5.15
N LEU A 193 9.98 4.31 -4.98
CA LEU A 193 9.36 3.62 -3.86
C LEU A 193 10.41 2.94 -2.99
N ALA A 194 9.99 2.56 -1.81
CA ALA A 194 10.73 1.66 -0.94
C ALA A 194 9.84 0.50 -0.49
N ILE A 195 10.47 -0.61 -0.14
CA ILE A 195 9.84 -1.75 0.49
C ILE A 195 10.67 -2.20 1.69
N SER A 196 10.01 -2.53 2.79
CA SER A 196 10.63 -2.95 4.04
C SER A 196 9.67 -3.83 4.87
N VAL A 197 10.07 -4.16 6.09
CA VAL A 197 9.26 -4.88 7.08
C VAL A 197 8.90 -3.93 8.21
N SER A 198 7.65 -3.98 8.65
CA SER A 198 7.16 -3.31 9.87
C SER A 198 6.23 -4.26 10.60
N ASN A 199 6.47 -4.50 11.90
CA ASN A 199 5.68 -5.43 12.73
C ASN A 199 5.47 -6.80 12.05
N SER A 200 6.55 -7.35 11.46
CA SER A 200 6.50 -8.63 10.72
C SER A 200 5.53 -8.67 9.52
N LYS A 201 5.09 -7.51 9.01
CA LYS A 201 4.36 -7.36 7.74
C LYS A 201 5.23 -6.62 6.73
N ILE A 202 5.07 -6.92 5.44
CA ILE A 202 5.71 -6.14 4.38
C ILE A 202 4.98 -4.80 4.27
N ILE A 203 5.74 -3.72 4.15
CA ILE A 203 5.24 -2.39 3.84
C ILE A 203 5.92 -1.86 2.59
N ALA A 204 5.18 -1.16 1.74
CA ALA A 204 5.71 -0.52 0.54
C ALA A 204 5.05 0.84 0.35
N GLY A 205 5.81 1.81 -0.16
CA GLY A 205 5.34 3.17 -0.32
C GLY A 205 6.46 4.17 -0.59
N PRO A 206 6.20 5.47 -0.40
CA PRO A 206 7.20 6.52 -0.54
C PRO A 206 8.42 6.25 0.34
N VAL A 207 9.59 6.66 -0.14
CA VAL A 207 10.87 6.33 0.50
C VAL A 207 10.94 6.86 1.95
N SER A 208 10.56 8.10 2.19
CA SER A 208 10.56 8.71 3.53
C SER A 208 9.58 8.01 4.49
N ALA A 209 8.38 7.71 4.00
CA ALA A 209 7.34 7.04 4.78
C ALA A 209 7.79 5.64 5.23
N VAL A 210 8.31 4.84 4.29
CA VAL A 210 8.79 3.48 4.57
C VAL A 210 10.00 3.51 5.50
N LYS A 211 10.97 4.40 5.28
CA LYS A 211 12.14 4.55 6.17
C LYS A 211 11.73 4.88 7.61
N LYS A 212 10.66 5.67 7.80
CA LYS A 212 10.18 6.06 9.14
C LYS A 212 9.40 4.95 9.85
N ASN A 213 8.70 4.11 9.10
CA ASN A 213 7.79 3.10 9.63
C ASN A 213 8.36 1.67 9.65
N ALA A 214 9.51 1.45 9.01
CA ALA A 214 10.23 0.18 9.06
C ALA A 214 10.71 -0.16 10.48
N ASP A 215 10.78 -1.45 10.78
CA ASP A 215 11.41 -1.93 12.01
C ASP A 215 12.89 -1.50 12.02
N LYS A 216 13.44 -1.18 13.21
CA LYS A 216 14.78 -0.58 13.34
C LYS A 216 15.90 -1.37 12.64
N ASP A 217 15.79 -2.69 12.65
CA ASP A 217 16.79 -3.61 12.06
C ASP A 217 16.40 -4.10 10.66
N ALA A 218 15.24 -3.68 10.14
CA ALA A 218 14.77 -4.08 8.83
C ALA A 218 15.53 -3.34 7.72
N LYS A 219 15.88 -4.09 6.68
CA LYS A 219 16.50 -3.51 5.47
C LYS A 219 15.44 -2.78 4.67
N VAL A 220 15.74 -1.55 4.27
CA VAL A 220 14.92 -0.79 3.33
C VAL A 220 15.48 -0.98 1.93
N LEU A 221 14.67 -1.49 1.00
CA LEU A 221 15.06 -1.68 -0.39
C LEU A 221 14.41 -0.62 -1.25
N LEU A 222 15.21 0.13 -2.00
CA LEU A 222 14.71 1.14 -2.93
C LEU A 222 14.29 0.49 -4.24
N ILE A 223 13.13 0.88 -4.75
CA ILE A 223 12.56 0.43 -6.00
C ILE A 223 12.42 1.65 -6.90
N ILE A 224 12.97 1.54 -8.10
CA ILE A 224 12.84 2.52 -9.17
C ILE A 224 12.27 1.86 -10.41
N GLN A 225 11.86 2.67 -11.38
CA GLN A 225 11.48 2.17 -12.70
C GLN A 225 12.66 1.42 -13.33
N GLY A 226 12.35 0.30 -13.97
CA GLY A 226 13.37 -0.50 -14.66
C GLY A 226 12.75 -1.52 -15.60
N ASN A 227 13.56 -2.48 -16.03
CA ASN A 227 13.17 -3.48 -17.02
C ASN A 227 12.98 -4.89 -16.42
N GLU A 228 13.18 -5.06 -15.11
CA GLU A 228 13.02 -6.37 -14.47
C GLU A 228 11.54 -6.65 -14.20
N LYS A 229 11.15 -7.93 -14.30
CA LYS A 229 9.77 -8.35 -14.09
C LYS A 229 9.42 -8.24 -12.59
N PRO A 230 8.19 -7.81 -12.24
CA PRO A 230 7.73 -7.78 -10.85
C PRO A 230 7.91 -9.11 -10.11
N SER A 231 7.80 -10.24 -10.79
CA SER A 231 8.00 -11.57 -10.20
C SER A 231 9.44 -11.83 -9.73
N ASP A 232 10.42 -11.31 -10.46
CA ASP A 232 11.84 -11.50 -10.13
C ASP A 232 12.26 -10.56 -8.99
N ILE A 233 11.76 -9.33 -9.04
CA ILE A 233 11.86 -8.36 -7.94
C ILE A 233 11.24 -8.93 -6.66
N ALA A 234 10.04 -9.50 -6.74
CA ALA A 234 9.38 -10.05 -5.57
C ALA A 234 10.15 -11.21 -4.91
N LYS A 235 10.73 -12.11 -5.72
CA LYS A 235 11.61 -13.17 -5.20
C LYS A 235 12.86 -12.60 -4.54
N PHE A 236 13.45 -11.56 -5.13
CA PHE A 236 14.61 -10.88 -4.57
C PHE A 236 14.28 -10.23 -3.22
N VAL A 237 13.17 -9.48 -3.14
CA VAL A 237 12.68 -8.84 -1.92
C VAL A 237 12.42 -9.89 -0.85
N GLN A 238 11.68 -10.95 -1.17
CA GLN A 238 11.38 -12.05 -0.24
C GLN A 238 12.66 -12.64 0.36
N LYS A 239 13.66 -12.94 -0.49
CA LYS A 239 14.95 -13.49 -0.03
C LYS A 239 15.71 -12.50 0.87
N ARG A 240 15.60 -11.20 0.59
CA ARG A 240 16.37 -10.16 1.28
C ARG A 240 15.75 -9.74 2.61
N LEU A 241 14.42 -9.74 2.70
CA LEU A 241 13.64 -9.37 3.89
C LEU A 241 13.24 -10.58 4.75
N GLY A 242 13.25 -11.80 4.20
CA GLY A 242 12.95 -13.03 4.93
C GLY A 242 11.47 -13.21 5.30
N THR A 243 10.58 -12.38 4.76
CA THR A 243 9.12 -12.42 5.01
C THR A 243 8.35 -11.95 3.77
N GLY A 244 7.04 -12.17 3.79
CA GLY A 244 6.13 -11.89 2.68
C GLY A 244 6.09 -12.99 1.62
N SER A 245 4.93 -13.20 1.02
CA SER A 245 4.82 -14.07 -0.16
C SER A 245 5.17 -13.29 -1.44
N PRO A 246 5.65 -13.95 -2.51
CA PRO A 246 5.92 -13.26 -3.77
C PRO A 246 4.68 -12.54 -4.32
N ASP A 247 3.50 -13.13 -4.18
CA ASP A 247 2.23 -12.54 -4.66
C ASP A 247 1.84 -11.28 -3.88
N GLU A 248 2.06 -11.29 -2.56
CA GLU A 248 1.85 -10.12 -1.70
C GLU A 248 2.79 -8.97 -2.10
N ILE A 249 4.06 -9.28 -2.34
CA ILE A 249 5.05 -8.29 -2.78
C ILE A 249 4.69 -7.75 -4.17
N ILE A 250 4.33 -8.61 -5.13
CA ILE A 250 3.90 -8.18 -6.48
C ILE A 250 2.70 -7.23 -6.39
N ALA A 251 1.73 -7.51 -5.53
CA ALA A 251 0.55 -6.66 -5.35
C ALA A 251 0.91 -5.25 -4.82
N MET A 252 2.03 -5.11 -4.13
CA MET A 252 2.56 -3.85 -3.63
C MET A 252 3.42 -3.10 -4.65
N LEU A 253 3.84 -3.73 -5.76
CA LEU A 253 4.65 -3.07 -6.79
C LEU A 253 3.78 -2.23 -7.76
N PRO A 254 4.37 -1.20 -8.39
CA PRO A 254 3.77 -0.52 -9.54
C PRO A 254 3.53 -1.44 -10.73
N SER A 255 2.59 -1.03 -11.59
CA SER A 255 2.40 -1.71 -12.88
C SER A 255 3.52 -1.33 -13.85
N GLY A 256 4.37 -2.28 -14.22
CA GLY A 256 5.50 -2.05 -15.12
C GLY A 256 6.74 -2.80 -14.67
N GLY A 257 7.84 -2.60 -15.40
CA GLY A 257 9.12 -3.10 -14.95
C GLY A 257 9.65 -2.29 -13.76
N CYS A 258 10.40 -2.96 -12.91
CA CYS A 258 11.00 -2.38 -11.71
C CYS A 258 12.50 -2.68 -11.70
N LYS A 259 13.24 -2.01 -10.84
CA LYS A 259 14.64 -2.29 -10.53
C LYS A 259 14.89 -1.95 -9.07
N ILE A 260 15.66 -2.80 -8.38
CA ILE A 260 16.10 -2.52 -7.02
C ILE A 260 17.41 -1.75 -7.06
N VAL A 261 17.48 -0.65 -6.32
CA VAL A 261 18.74 0.05 -6.04
C VAL A 261 19.22 -0.43 -4.68
N VAL A 262 20.33 -1.15 -4.70
CA VAL A 262 21.03 -1.54 -3.47
C VAL A 262 21.96 -0.37 -3.13
N GLU A 263 21.62 0.40 -2.10
CA GLU A 263 22.58 1.34 -1.50
C GLU A 263 23.78 0.49 -1.00
N LYS A 264 24.98 0.84 -1.48
CA LYS A 264 26.24 0.16 -1.11
C LYS A 264 26.68 0.56 0.29
#